data_AF-A0A5D2B4T1-F1
#
_entry.id   AF-A0A5D2B4T1-F1
#
_cell.length_a   1.000
_cell.length_b   1.000
_cell.length_c   1.000
_cell.angle_alpha   90.00
_cell.angle_beta   90.00
_cell.angle_gamma   90.00
#
_symmetry.space_group_name_H-M   'P 1'
#
loop_
_entity.id
_entity.type
_entity.pdbx_description
1 polymer ?
#
loop_
_entity_poly.entity_id
_entity_poly.type
_entity_poly.pdbx_seq_one_letter_code
_entity_poly.pdbx_strand_id
1 'polypeptide(L)'
;MALANIAINVASVGSNFPSSIDKLKNSSTKAQINLRSSSVESDTGRWVRKRRPQNVDGDFFVDHTCIDCGTCRWMAPQVFTRVGEMSAVYKQPTSSEDRLKAFQALLSCPTSSIRTEVPPSNILEAQKTFPIPVDEKKLPGVYHCGYHSEKSYGAASYLIIHPGGNILIDSPRFTKKLAKEIETMGGVRYLFLTHKDDVADHAKWATQFTCDRILHSKYVSFIILNL
;
A
#
# COMPACT_ATOMS: atom_id res chain seq x y z
N MET A 1 22.23 22.08 -43.46
CA MET A 1 21.50 20.94 -44.05
C MET A 1 20.21 20.77 -43.27
N ALA A 2 19.11 21.27 -43.82
CA ALA A 2 17.76 21.05 -43.30
C ALA A 2 17.05 20.12 -44.27
N LEU A 3 16.46 19.04 -43.77
CA LEU A 3 15.36 18.35 -44.44
C LEU A 3 14.34 17.95 -43.37
N ALA A 4 13.12 18.39 -43.62
CA ALA A 4 11.95 18.25 -42.78
C ALA A 4 11.08 17.08 -43.25
N ASN A 5 10.28 16.60 -42.29
CA ASN A 5 8.96 15.98 -42.39
C ASN A 5 8.78 14.65 -43.14
N ILE A 6 8.06 13.73 -42.50
CA ILE A 6 6.73 13.30 -42.95
C ILE A 6 5.89 12.92 -41.70
N ALA A 7 4.77 13.62 -41.55
CA ALA A 7 3.62 13.22 -40.74
C ALA A 7 2.62 12.51 -41.66
N ILE A 8 1.90 11.50 -41.15
CA ILE A 8 0.73 10.93 -41.83
C ILE A 8 -0.46 10.97 -40.86
N ASN A 9 -1.56 11.55 -41.35
CA ASN A 9 -2.81 11.82 -40.64
C ASN A 9 -3.98 11.10 -41.35
N VAL A 10 -4.79 10.40 -40.54
CA VAL A 10 -6.25 10.15 -40.54
C VAL A 10 -7.08 10.15 -41.84
N ALA A 11 -7.92 9.11 -42.00
CA ALA A 11 -9.35 9.19 -42.40
C ALA A 11 -10.04 7.86 -42.06
N SER A 12 -11.03 7.85 -41.14
CA SER A 12 -12.50 7.69 -41.36
C SER A 12 -12.89 6.33 -41.99
N VAL A 13 -13.86 5.57 -41.47
CA VAL A 13 -15.33 5.74 -41.56
C VAL A 13 -15.96 4.69 -40.60
N GLY A 14 -16.85 5.05 -39.67
CA GLY A 14 -18.33 4.92 -39.80
C GLY A 14 -18.84 3.49 -39.52
N SER A 15 -19.36 3.21 -38.31
CA SER A 15 -20.79 3.06 -37.97
C SER A 15 -21.48 1.79 -38.50
N ASN A 16 -22.00 0.94 -37.61
CA ASN A 16 -23.44 0.58 -37.52
C ASN A 16 -23.69 -0.67 -36.62
N PHE A 17 -24.54 -0.47 -35.60
CA PHE A 17 -25.36 -1.50 -34.93
C PHE A 17 -26.39 -2.09 -35.93
N PRO A 18 -26.85 -3.35 -35.75
CA PRO A 18 -28.08 -3.63 -34.98
C PRO A 18 -27.97 -4.92 -34.12
N SER A 19 -28.41 -4.94 -32.86
CA SER A 19 -29.77 -5.24 -32.37
C SER A 19 -30.49 -6.42 -33.05
N SER A 20 -30.84 -7.44 -32.25
CA SER A 20 -31.84 -8.45 -32.61
C SER A 20 -32.62 -8.83 -31.35
N ILE A 21 -33.83 -8.30 -31.30
CA ILE A 21 -34.94 -8.75 -30.46
C ILE A 21 -35.89 -9.49 -31.40
N ASP A 22 -36.16 -10.76 -31.11
CA ASP A 22 -37.42 -11.43 -31.47
C ASP A 22 -37.81 -12.33 -30.29
N LYS A 23 -38.82 -11.90 -29.51
CA LYS A 23 -40.21 -12.36 -29.57
C LYS A 23 -40.41 -13.81 -29.13
N LEU A 24 -40.94 -13.98 -27.93
CA LEU A 24 -41.98 -14.97 -27.63
C LEU A 24 -43.00 -14.31 -26.67
N LYS A 25 -44.26 -14.30 -27.11
CA LYS A 25 -45.44 -13.76 -26.42
C LYS A 25 -46.22 -14.87 -25.72
N ASN A 26 -47.03 -14.43 -24.75
CA ASN A 26 -48.13 -15.11 -24.03
C ASN A 26 -47.65 -16.05 -22.90
N SER A 27 -48.25 -16.10 -21.71
CA SER A 27 -49.64 -15.84 -21.32
C SER A 27 -49.73 -15.47 -19.82
N SER A 28 -50.78 -14.75 -19.46
CA SER A 28 -51.18 -14.22 -18.15
C SER A 28 -51.37 -15.24 -17.02
N THR A 29 -50.81 -14.96 -15.82
CA THR A 29 -51.51 -15.18 -14.53
C THR A 29 -50.91 -14.27 -13.45
N LYS A 30 -51.76 -13.48 -12.79
CA LYS A 30 -51.41 -12.59 -11.66
C LYS A 30 -51.12 -13.44 -10.42
N ALA A 31 -49.92 -13.30 -9.86
CA ALA A 31 -49.62 -13.64 -8.48
C ALA A 31 -48.67 -12.59 -7.91
N GLN A 32 -49.18 -11.72 -7.04
CA GLN A 32 -48.36 -10.79 -6.25
C GLN A 32 -47.56 -11.62 -5.23
N ILE A 33 -46.27 -11.83 -5.50
CA ILE A 33 -45.33 -12.32 -4.51
C ILE A 33 -44.66 -11.10 -3.89
N ASN A 34 -44.93 -10.91 -2.60
CA ASN A 34 -44.36 -9.86 -1.77
C ASN A 34 -42.87 -10.19 -1.52
N LEU A 35 -41.98 -9.77 -2.42
CA LEU A 35 -40.53 -9.92 -2.24
C LEU A 35 -40.07 -8.91 -1.19
N ARG A 36 -40.05 -9.32 0.08
CA ARG A 36 -39.18 -8.69 1.07
C ARG A 36 -37.74 -8.93 0.61
N SER A 37 -37.09 -7.87 0.12
CA SER A 37 -35.66 -7.88 -0.16
C SER A 37 -34.89 -7.99 1.17
N SER A 38 -34.76 -9.20 1.69
CA SER A 38 -33.70 -9.50 2.66
C SER A 38 -32.39 -9.55 1.89
N SER A 39 -31.67 -8.44 1.88
CA SER A 39 -30.27 -8.40 1.49
C SER A 39 -29.49 -9.26 2.48
N VAL A 40 -29.33 -10.55 2.18
CA VAL A 40 -28.36 -11.40 2.85
C VAL A 40 -26.99 -10.96 2.34
N GLU A 41 -26.41 -9.96 3.02
CA GLU A 41 -25.00 -9.65 2.87
C GLU A 41 -24.20 -10.88 3.33
N SER A 42 -23.27 -11.33 2.49
CA SER A 42 -22.46 -12.52 2.77
C SER A 42 -21.63 -12.29 4.03
N ASP A 43 -21.91 -13.09 5.05
CA ASP A 43 -21.32 -13.07 6.38
C ASP A 43 -19.85 -13.57 6.39
N THR A 44 -19.12 -13.47 5.28
CA THR A 44 -17.72 -13.93 5.16
C THR A 44 -16.73 -12.77 5.16
N GLY A 45 -17.13 -11.59 4.67
CA GLY A 45 -16.25 -10.41 4.61
C GLY A 45 -16.20 -9.59 5.92
N ARG A 46 -17.29 -9.59 6.70
CA ARG A 46 -17.42 -8.77 7.93
C ARG A 46 -16.58 -9.29 9.09
N TRP A 47 -16.24 -10.58 9.11
CA TRP A 47 -15.56 -11.25 10.23
C TRP A 47 -14.03 -11.21 10.14
N VAL A 48 -13.48 -11.07 8.94
CA VAL A 48 -12.02 -11.11 8.71
C VAL A 48 -11.31 -9.95 9.41
N ARG A 49 -11.95 -8.79 9.51
CA ARG A 49 -11.37 -7.55 10.06
C ARG A 49 -11.88 -7.19 11.46
N LYS A 50 -12.30 -8.19 12.23
CA LYS A 50 -12.81 -8.01 13.60
C LYS A 50 -11.68 -7.65 14.57
N ARG A 51 -11.96 -6.71 15.48
CA ARG A 51 -11.07 -6.36 16.62
C ARG A 51 -10.74 -7.62 17.42
N ARG A 52 -9.45 -7.82 17.71
CA ARG A 52 -9.00 -8.89 18.61
C ARG A 52 -9.34 -8.55 20.07
N PRO A 53 -9.74 -9.52 20.91
CA PRO A 53 -9.99 -9.28 22.35
C PRO A 53 -8.73 -8.95 23.15
N GLN A 54 -7.54 -9.18 22.59
CA GLN A 54 -6.25 -8.84 23.22
C GLN A 54 -5.91 -7.34 23.18
N ASN A 55 -6.67 -6.54 22.42
CA ASN A 55 -6.49 -5.08 22.45
C ASN A 55 -7.13 -4.52 23.72
N VAL A 56 -6.53 -3.49 24.31
CA VAL A 56 -7.23 -2.64 25.27
C VAL A 56 -8.33 -1.84 24.55
N ASP A 57 -9.35 -1.44 25.30
CA ASP A 57 -10.44 -0.60 24.79
C ASP A 57 -9.93 0.75 24.28
N GLY A 58 -10.62 1.30 23.28
CA GLY A 58 -10.33 2.62 22.70
C GLY A 58 -10.12 2.62 21.19
N ASP A 59 -9.82 3.80 20.67
CA ASP A 59 -9.81 4.13 19.24
C ASP A 59 -8.93 3.17 18.41
N PHE A 60 -7.65 3.00 18.77
CA PHE A 60 -6.75 2.12 18.02
C PHE A 60 -6.97 0.65 18.37
N PHE A 61 -6.91 -0.22 17.36
CA PHE A 61 -6.92 -1.66 17.56
C PHE A 61 -6.22 -2.43 16.44
N VAL A 62 -5.83 -3.67 16.73
CA VAL A 62 -5.35 -4.66 15.76
C VAL A 62 -6.43 -5.72 15.52
N ASP A 63 -6.73 -6.00 14.26
CA ASP A 63 -7.67 -7.05 13.85
C ASP A 63 -7.00 -8.42 13.63
N HIS A 64 -7.80 -9.42 13.28
CA HIS A 64 -7.35 -10.81 13.07
C HIS A 64 -6.53 -11.04 11.78
N THR A 65 -6.34 -10.02 10.93
CA THR A 65 -5.51 -10.13 9.71
C THR A 65 -4.02 -9.90 9.97
N CYS A 66 -3.63 -9.67 11.24
CA CYS A 66 -2.24 -9.44 11.61
C CYS A 66 -1.39 -10.69 11.34
N ILE A 67 -0.30 -10.52 10.59
CA ILE A 67 0.67 -11.60 10.26
C ILE A 67 1.92 -11.58 11.16
N ASP A 68 1.87 -10.83 12.26
CA ASP A 68 2.98 -10.71 13.24
C ASP A 68 4.35 -10.25 12.69
N CYS A 69 4.35 -9.45 11.61
CA CYS A 69 5.57 -8.86 11.04
C CYS A 69 6.40 -8.01 12.03
N GLY A 70 5.79 -7.53 13.12
CA GLY A 70 6.47 -6.77 14.17
C GLY A 70 6.65 -5.27 13.91
N THR A 71 6.30 -4.76 12.71
CA THR A 71 6.47 -3.34 12.32
C THR A 71 5.97 -2.35 13.36
N CYS A 72 4.74 -2.51 13.84
CA CYS A 72 4.16 -1.57 14.79
C CYS A 72 4.84 -1.58 16.16
N ARG A 73 5.45 -2.70 16.55
CA ARG A 73 6.09 -2.86 17.87
C ARG A 73 7.38 -2.04 17.97
N TRP A 74 8.13 -1.88 16.89
CA TRP A 74 9.33 -1.03 16.90
C TRP A 74 9.04 0.41 16.48
N MET A 75 8.00 0.67 15.66
CA MET A 75 7.61 2.05 15.31
C MET A 75 6.91 2.79 16.46
N ALA A 76 6.06 2.08 17.21
CA ALA A 76 5.27 2.64 18.28
C ALA A 76 5.24 1.68 19.50
N PRO A 77 6.41 1.42 20.12
CA PRO A 77 6.53 0.49 21.25
C PRO A 77 5.72 0.91 22.48
N GLN A 78 5.30 2.18 22.56
CA GLN A 78 4.44 2.71 23.63
C GLN A 78 2.95 2.33 23.47
N VAL A 79 2.56 1.81 22.30
CA VAL A 79 1.17 1.52 21.92
C VAL A 79 0.96 0.04 21.62
N PHE A 80 1.91 -0.60 20.92
CA PHE A 80 1.77 -1.98 20.45
C PHE A 80 2.73 -2.93 21.14
N THR A 81 2.23 -4.12 21.48
CA THR A 81 3.03 -5.24 22.00
C THR A 81 2.66 -6.53 21.28
N ARG A 82 3.41 -7.61 21.55
CA ARG A 82 3.09 -8.95 21.07
C ARG A 82 2.21 -9.67 22.10
N VAL A 83 1.08 -10.22 21.67
CA VAL A 83 0.23 -11.09 22.49
C VAL A 83 -0.15 -12.32 21.68
N GLY A 84 0.48 -13.46 22.04
CA GLY A 84 0.46 -14.68 21.22
C GLY A 84 1.26 -14.49 19.94
N GLU A 85 0.72 -14.97 18.82
CA GLU A 85 1.35 -14.90 17.49
C GLU A 85 0.90 -13.68 16.68
N MET A 86 0.53 -12.58 17.34
CA MET A 86 0.05 -11.36 16.68
C MET A 86 0.34 -10.14 17.55
N SER A 87 0.35 -8.97 16.93
CA SER A 87 0.44 -7.69 17.66
C SER A 87 -0.94 -7.27 18.20
N ALA A 88 -0.95 -6.53 19.31
CA ALA A 88 -2.14 -5.95 19.92
C ALA A 88 -1.84 -4.55 20.46
N VAL A 89 -2.86 -3.70 20.56
CA VAL A 89 -2.77 -2.44 21.28
C VAL A 89 -2.81 -2.75 22.77
N TYR A 90 -1.71 -2.51 23.48
CA TYR A 90 -1.64 -2.74 24.94
C TYR A 90 -1.89 -1.46 25.74
N LYS A 91 -1.72 -0.30 25.11
CA LYS A 91 -1.99 1.02 25.67
C LYS A 91 -2.42 1.95 24.54
N GLN A 92 -3.52 2.67 24.72
CA GLN A 92 -3.93 3.70 23.75
C GLN A 92 -2.92 4.86 23.76
N PRO A 93 -2.65 5.50 22.62
CA PRO A 93 -1.74 6.66 22.58
C PRO A 93 -2.29 7.80 23.46
N THR A 94 -1.46 8.31 24.36
CA THR A 94 -1.85 9.34 25.34
C THR A 94 -1.37 10.75 24.99
N SER A 95 -0.42 10.86 24.05
CA SER A 95 0.14 12.12 23.58
C SER A 95 -0.04 12.27 22.06
N SER A 96 0.13 13.50 21.56
CA SER A 96 0.16 13.77 20.12
C SER A 96 1.29 13.01 19.41
N GLU A 97 2.44 12.87 20.07
CA GLU A 97 3.58 12.11 19.56
C GLU A 97 3.28 10.61 19.47
N ASP A 98 2.72 10.01 20.53
CA ASP A 98 2.31 8.60 20.51
C ASP A 98 1.26 8.35 19.42
N ARG A 99 0.32 9.28 19.26
CA ARG A 99 -0.75 9.18 18.25
C ARG A 99 -0.17 9.28 16.84
N LEU A 100 0.80 10.16 16.60
CA LEU A 100 1.53 10.24 15.34
C LEU A 100 2.26 8.93 15.02
N LYS A 101 3.04 8.40 15.98
CA LYS A 101 3.74 7.11 15.83
C LYS A 101 2.77 5.95 15.58
N ALA A 102 1.61 5.93 16.25
CA ALA A 102 0.57 4.94 16.01
C ALA A 102 -0.02 5.03 14.59
N PHE A 103 -0.20 6.24 14.05
CA PHE A 103 -0.61 6.42 12.66
C PHE A 103 0.48 6.03 11.65
N GLN A 104 1.75 6.32 11.93
CA GLN A 104 2.87 5.87 11.12
C GLN A 104 2.94 4.33 11.09
N ALA A 105 2.74 3.68 12.24
CA ALA A 105 2.63 2.22 12.34
C ALA A 105 1.40 1.69 11.56
N LEU A 106 0.25 2.36 11.65
CA LEU A 106 -0.96 2.02 10.89
C LEU A 106 -0.71 2.05 9.38
N LEU A 107 -0.10 3.14 8.88
CA LEU A 107 0.24 3.31 7.47
C LEU A 107 1.29 2.30 6.98
N SER A 108 2.16 1.84 7.89
CA SER A 108 3.23 0.89 7.60
C SER A 108 2.81 -0.56 7.82
N CYS A 109 1.60 -0.85 8.32
CA CYS A 109 1.13 -2.21 8.51
C CYS A 109 0.92 -2.91 7.15
N PRO A 110 1.64 -4.00 6.84
CA PRO A 110 1.60 -4.63 5.51
C PRO A 110 0.21 -5.14 5.14
N THR A 111 -0.53 -5.66 6.13
CA THR A 111 -1.87 -6.25 5.99
C THR A 111 -2.99 -5.28 6.33
N SER A 112 -2.67 -4.01 6.65
CA SER A 112 -3.64 -3.00 7.09
C SER A 112 -4.52 -3.47 8.26
N SER A 113 -3.93 -4.23 9.19
CA SER A 113 -4.60 -4.83 10.36
C SER A 113 -4.76 -3.87 11.53
N ILE A 114 -3.99 -2.78 11.53
CA ILE A 114 -4.12 -1.71 12.52
C ILE A 114 -5.22 -0.76 12.04
N ARG A 115 -6.18 -0.46 12.91
CA ARG A 115 -7.36 0.34 12.60
C ARG A 115 -7.66 1.33 13.71
N THR A 116 -8.54 2.27 13.39
CA THR A 116 -9.20 3.17 14.33
C THR A 116 -10.70 2.92 14.28
N GLU A 117 -11.42 3.22 15.37
CA GLU A 117 -12.89 3.06 15.41
C GLU A 117 -13.58 4.07 14.49
N VAL A 118 -13.02 5.27 14.43
CA VAL A 118 -13.48 6.34 13.54
C VAL A 118 -12.41 6.63 12.48
N PRO A 119 -12.80 7.04 11.26
CA PRO A 119 -11.85 7.50 10.27
C PRO A 119 -10.94 8.61 10.83
N PRO A 120 -9.61 8.46 10.76
CA PRO A 120 -8.68 9.37 11.42
C PRO A 120 -8.62 10.72 10.70
N SER A 121 -8.98 11.79 11.40
CA SER A 121 -8.99 13.17 10.85
C SER A 121 -7.59 13.68 10.47
N ASN A 122 -6.54 13.21 11.15
CA ASN A 122 -5.17 13.68 11.00
C ASN A 122 -4.23 12.68 10.30
N ILE A 123 -4.77 11.65 9.63
CA ILE A 123 -3.93 10.67 8.92
C ILE A 123 -3.09 11.30 7.81
N LEU A 124 -3.57 12.40 7.22
CA LEU A 124 -2.84 13.16 6.20
C LEU A 124 -1.54 13.76 6.76
N GLU A 125 -1.51 14.13 8.03
CA GLU A 125 -0.31 14.66 8.69
C GLU A 125 0.73 13.55 8.84
N ALA A 126 0.33 12.37 9.31
CA ALA A 126 1.21 11.21 9.39
C ALA A 126 1.77 10.81 8.02
N GLN A 127 0.96 10.88 6.96
CA GLN A 127 1.42 10.58 5.60
C GLN A 127 2.54 11.52 5.12
N LYS A 128 2.50 12.79 5.51
CA LYS A 128 3.54 13.79 5.18
C LYS A 128 4.85 13.58 5.93
N THR A 129 4.85 12.76 6.99
CA THR A 129 6.09 12.46 7.73
C THR A 129 6.96 11.41 7.08
N PHE A 130 6.47 10.73 6.04
CA PHE A 130 7.24 9.71 5.32
C PHE A 130 7.98 10.31 4.12
N PRO A 131 9.22 9.84 3.83
CA PRO A 131 9.97 8.84 4.59
C PRO A 131 10.53 9.42 5.92
N ILE A 132 10.56 8.62 6.98
CA ILE A 132 10.91 9.06 8.35
C ILE A 132 12.42 8.93 8.56
N PRO A 133 13.13 9.95 9.06
CA PRO A 133 14.56 9.83 9.39
C PRO A 133 14.79 8.68 10.39
N VAL A 134 15.78 7.81 10.14
CA VAL A 134 16.10 6.71 11.07
C VAL A 134 16.80 7.25 12.31
N ASP A 135 17.86 8.04 12.12
CA ASP A 135 18.56 8.79 13.16
C ASP A 135 19.29 9.96 12.50
N GLU A 136 18.79 11.19 12.67
CA GLU A 136 19.35 12.37 12.00
C GLU A 136 20.81 12.66 12.39
N LYS A 137 21.24 12.21 13.58
CA LYS A 137 22.58 12.50 14.10
C LYS A 137 23.58 11.42 13.72
N LYS A 138 23.18 10.15 13.83
CA LYS A 138 24.07 9.00 13.59
C LYS A 138 24.02 8.50 12.15
N LEU A 139 22.89 8.66 11.47
CA LEU A 139 22.63 8.18 10.12
C LEU A 139 21.97 9.29 9.26
N PRO A 140 22.61 10.47 9.13
CA PRO A 140 22.07 11.55 8.31
C PRO A 140 21.86 11.06 6.87
N GLY A 141 20.71 11.39 6.30
CA GLY A 141 20.36 11.00 4.94
C GLY A 141 19.77 9.58 4.80
N VAL A 142 19.57 8.85 5.91
CA VAL A 142 18.91 7.53 5.90
C VAL A 142 17.50 7.63 6.47
N TYR A 143 16.52 7.20 5.68
CA TYR A 143 15.10 7.31 6.00
C TYR A 143 14.40 5.97 5.86
N HIS A 144 13.50 5.64 6.79
CA HIS A 144 12.56 4.52 6.68
C HIS A 144 11.34 4.93 5.87
N CYS A 145 11.00 4.19 4.82
CA CYS A 145 9.94 4.58 3.89
C CYS A 145 8.52 4.30 4.41
N GLY A 146 8.36 3.49 5.46
CA GLY A 146 7.03 3.01 5.87
C GLY A 146 6.36 2.16 4.80
N TYR A 147 5.03 2.23 4.74
CA TYR A 147 4.19 1.62 3.71
C TYR A 147 4.61 0.20 3.32
N HIS A 148 4.83 -0.67 4.32
CA HIS A 148 5.25 -2.04 4.04
C HIS A 148 4.21 -2.79 3.21
N SER A 149 4.65 -3.88 2.58
CA SER A 149 3.81 -4.69 1.70
C SER A 149 3.58 -6.07 2.29
N GLU A 150 2.34 -6.55 2.21
CA GLU A 150 2.02 -7.96 2.47
C GLU A 150 2.78 -8.90 1.53
N LYS A 151 3.06 -8.46 0.29
CA LYS A 151 3.81 -9.23 -0.73
C LYS A 151 5.26 -9.52 -0.33
N SER A 152 5.83 -8.73 0.58
CA SER A 152 7.19 -8.90 1.11
C SER A 152 7.17 -9.27 2.59
N TYR A 153 6.04 -9.78 3.10
CA TYR A 153 5.86 -10.17 4.50
C TYR A 153 6.21 -9.08 5.52
N GLY A 154 6.12 -7.80 5.12
CA GLY A 154 6.47 -6.66 5.98
C GLY A 154 7.95 -6.25 5.96
N ALA A 155 8.72 -6.62 4.94
CA ALA A 155 10.10 -6.14 4.78
C ALA A 155 10.16 -4.60 4.83
N ALA A 156 11.14 -4.09 5.58
CA ALA A 156 11.35 -2.65 5.72
C ALA A 156 12.19 -2.11 4.56
N SER A 157 11.73 -1.00 3.98
CA SER A 157 12.43 -0.29 2.92
C SER A 157 12.99 1.03 3.42
N TYR A 158 14.09 1.45 2.79
CA TYR A 158 14.83 2.64 3.19
C TYR A 158 15.21 3.50 1.99
N LEU A 159 15.20 4.82 2.17
CA LEU A 159 15.78 5.78 1.24
C LEU A 159 17.11 6.26 1.79
N ILE A 160 18.16 6.22 0.98
CA ILE A 160 19.46 6.80 1.27
C ILE A 160 19.71 7.95 0.31
N ILE A 161 19.92 9.15 0.87
CA ILE A 161 20.33 10.33 0.13
C ILE A 161 21.81 10.22 -0.19
N HIS A 162 22.15 10.31 -1.46
CA HIS A 162 23.50 10.02 -1.93
C HIS A 162 23.92 11.00 -3.04
N PRO A 163 25.17 11.54 -3.02
CA PRO A 163 25.62 12.51 -4.02
C PRO A 163 25.57 12.03 -5.47
N GLY A 164 25.72 10.71 -5.70
CA GLY A 164 25.59 10.07 -7.01
C GLY A 164 24.16 9.73 -7.43
N GLY A 165 23.16 10.20 -6.67
CA GLY A 165 21.75 9.86 -6.84
C GLY A 165 21.26 8.91 -5.75
N ASN A 166 20.04 9.17 -5.25
CA ASN A 166 19.47 8.47 -4.11
C ASN A 166 19.24 6.97 -4.38
N ILE A 167 19.32 6.19 -3.32
CA ILE A 167 19.16 4.73 -3.34
C ILE A 167 17.91 4.36 -2.55
N LEU A 168 16.95 3.69 -3.19
CA LEU A 168 15.82 3.04 -2.53
C LEU A 168 16.20 1.57 -2.27
N ILE A 169 16.34 1.18 -1.01
CA ILE A 169 16.60 -0.19 -0.57
C ILE A 169 15.27 -0.86 -0.30
N ASP A 170 15.04 -1.97 -1.02
CA ASP A 170 13.78 -2.70 -1.09
C ASP A 170 12.58 -1.82 -1.48
N SER A 171 11.52 -2.42 -1.99
CA SER A 171 10.37 -1.63 -2.46
C SER A 171 9.27 -1.58 -1.40
N PRO A 172 8.88 -0.39 -0.90
CA PRO A 172 7.63 -0.25 -0.17
C PRO A 172 6.46 -0.47 -1.13
N ARG A 173 5.26 -0.68 -0.56
CA ARG A 173 4.02 -0.55 -1.34
C ARG A 173 3.97 0.85 -1.96
N PHE A 174 3.71 0.92 -3.26
CA PHE A 174 3.73 2.18 -3.98
C PHE A 174 2.53 3.05 -3.56
N THR A 175 2.82 4.30 -3.21
CA THR A 175 1.79 5.33 -3.04
C THR A 175 2.25 6.62 -3.72
N LYS A 176 1.32 7.33 -4.37
CA LYS A 176 1.63 8.64 -4.99
C LYS A 176 2.13 9.66 -3.97
N LYS A 177 1.69 9.57 -2.72
CA LYS A 177 2.11 10.47 -1.64
C LYS A 177 3.57 10.25 -1.29
N LEU A 178 3.96 9.01 -0.97
CA LEU A 178 5.37 8.70 -0.69
C LEU A 178 6.27 9.01 -1.90
N ALA A 179 5.83 8.66 -3.11
CA ALA A 179 6.60 8.95 -4.32
C ALA A 179 6.85 10.46 -4.50
N LYS A 180 5.83 11.30 -4.24
CA LYS A 180 5.98 12.75 -4.31
C LYS A 180 6.97 13.29 -3.28
N GLU A 181 6.94 12.80 -2.03
CA GLU A 181 7.93 13.21 -1.03
C GLU A 181 9.35 12.73 -1.40
N ILE A 182 9.50 11.53 -1.94
CA ILE A 182 10.81 11.06 -2.42
C ILE A 182 11.31 11.91 -3.61
N GLU A 183 10.41 12.35 -4.49
CA GLU A 183 10.72 13.24 -5.60
C GLU A 183 11.25 14.61 -5.11
N THR A 184 10.64 15.21 -4.09
CA THR A 184 11.14 16.47 -3.50
C THR A 184 12.51 16.30 -2.83
N MET A 185 12.87 15.07 -2.44
CA MET A 185 14.17 14.71 -1.90
C MET A 185 15.22 14.35 -2.96
N GLY A 186 14.93 14.54 -4.26
CA GLY A 186 15.85 14.26 -5.37
C GLY A 186 15.57 12.95 -6.12
N GLY A 187 14.41 12.33 -5.88
CA GLY A 187 13.96 11.12 -6.57
C GLY A 187 14.75 9.87 -6.18
N VAL A 188 14.80 8.89 -7.08
CA VAL A 188 15.52 7.62 -6.90
C VAL A 188 16.35 7.35 -8.15
N ARG A 189 17.66 7.17 -8.00
CA ARG A 189 18.53 6.74 -9.10
C ARG A 189 18.68 5.22 -9.13
N TYR A 190 18.82 4.59 -7.96
CA TYR A 190 19.03 3.16 -7.81
C TYR A 190 17.94 2.54 -6.94
N LEU A 191 17.33 1.45 -7.40
CA LEU A 191 16.46 0.59 -6.61
C LEU A 191 17.21 -0.71 -6.30
N PHE A 192 17.76 -0.81 -5.10
CA PHE A 192 18.52 -1.97 -4.63
C PHE A 192 17.57 -2.95 -3.93
N LEU A 193 17.39 -4.12 -4.52
CA LEU A 193 16.52 -5.18 -4.00
C LEU A 193 17.40 -6.24 -3.34
N THR A 194 17.20 -6.44 -2.04
CA THR A 194 18.04 -7.32 -1.21
C THR A 194 17.82 -8.79 -1.56
N HIS A 195 16.55 -9.19 -1.73
CA HIS A 195 16.13 -10.55 -2.06
C HIS A 195 15.03 -10.58 -3.11
N LYS A 196 14.81 -11.76 -3.71
CA LYS A 196 13.74 -11.99 -4.69
C LYS A 196 12.32 -11.82 -4.13
N ASP A 197 12.16 -11.95 -2.81
CA ASP A 197 10.86 -11.89 -2.13
C ASP A 197 10.57 -10.48 -1.58
N ASP A 198 11.58 -9.58 -1.57
CA ASP A 198 11.49 -8.18 -1.11
C ASP A 198 11.24 -7.19 -2.28
N VAL A 199 10.67 -7.71 -3.37
CA VAL A 199 10.51 -6.97 -4.63
C VAL A 199 9.17 -6.25 -4.77
N ALA A 200 8.26 -6.31 -3.79
CA ALA A 200 6.91 -5.72 -3.80
C ALA A 200 6.50 -4.88 -5.04
N ASP A 201 6.24 -3.57 -4.92
CA ASP A 201 5.79 -2.72 -6.04
C ASP A 201 6.99 -2.19 -6.88
N HIS A 202 8.11 -2.92 -6.95
CA HIS A 202 9.35 -2.46 -7.60
C HIS A 202 9.17 -1.94 -9.02
N ALA A 203 8.28 -2.54 -9.83
CA ALA A 203 8.01 -2.09 -11.18
C ALA A 203 7.40 -0.68 -11.22
N LYS A 204 6.49 -0.35 -10.29
CA LYS A 204 5.89 0.98 -10.20
C LYS A 204 6.93 2.04 -9.80
N TRP A 205 7.81 1.71 -8.86
CA TRP A 205 8.91 2.59 -8.47
C TRP A 205 9.89 2.82 -9.62
N ALA A 206 10.25 1.76 -10.35
CA ALA A 206 11.10 1.86 -11.53
C ALA A 206 10.47 2.71 -12.64
N THR A 207 9.18 2.55 -12.90
CA THR A 207 8.45 3.41 -13.85
C THR A 207 8.38 4.86 -13.37
N GLN A 208 8.09 5.10 -12.09
CA GLN A 208 7.95 6.45 -11.54
C GLN A 208 9.25 7.27 -11.64
N PHE A 209 10.40 6.66 -11.36
CA PHE A 209 11.68 7.38 -11.30
C PHE A 209 12.63 7.08 -12.46
N THR A 210 12.28 6.15 -13.35
CA THR A 210 13.19 5.65 -14.39
C THR A 210 14.52 5.19 -13.79
N CYS A 211 14.46 4.49 -12.66
CA CYS A 211 15.63 4.12 -11.87
C CYS A 211 16.23 2.78 -12.28
N ASP A 212 17.53 2.63 -12.04
CA ASP A 212 18.27 1.39 -12.29
C ASP A 212 17.96 0.38 -11.17
N ARG A 213 17.43 -0.79 -11.51
CA ARG A 213 17.19 -1.86 -10.54
C ARG A 213 18.43 -2.73 -10.38
N ILE A 214 18.86 -2.90 -9.15
CA ILE A 214 20.00 -3.71 -8.76
C ILE A 214 19.48 -4.89 -7.94
N LEU A 215 19.77 -6.11 -8.38
CA LEU A 215 19.46 -7.35 -7.67
C LEU A 215 20.60 -8.34 -7.92
N HIS A 216 20.83 -9.24 -6.96
CA HIS A 216 21.82 -10.30 -7.11
C HIS A 216 21.58 -11.14 -8.37
N SER A 217 22.64 -11.45 -9.12
CA SER A 217 22.59 -12.10 -10.45
C SER A 217 21.75 -13.39 -10.48
N LYS A 218 21.84 -14.21 -9.43
CA LYS A 218 21.04 -15.44 -9.24
C LYS A 218 19.51 -15.24 -9.33
N TYR A 219 19.01 -14.02 -9.15
CA TYR A 219 17.58 -13.72 -9.14
C TYR A 219 17.14 -12.84 -10.31
N VAL A 220 18.05 -12.49 -11.24
CA VAL A 220 17.74 -11.58 -12.36
C VAL A 220 16.68 -12.17 -13.29
N SER A 221 16.70 -13.49 -13.53
CA SER A 221 15.66 -14.17 -14.32
C SER A 221 14.26 -14.01 -13.72
N PHE A 222 14.15 -13.92 -12.40
CA PHE A 222 12.87 -13.73 -11.72
C PHE A 222 12.28 -12.34 -11.98
N ILE A 223 13.10 -11.29 -11.99
CA ILE A 223 12.62 -9.94 -12.31
C ILE A 223 12.19 -9.84 -13.78
N ILE A 224 12.93 -10.45 -14.71
CA ILE A 224 12.57 -10.41 -16.13
C ILE A 224 11.22 -11.09 -16.40
N LEU A 225 10.88 -12.15 -15.65
CA LEU A 225 9.61 -12.85 -15.77
C LEU A 225 8.43 -12.13 -15.09
N ASN A 226 8.69 -11.15 -14.22
CA ASN A 226 7.69 -10.36 -13.50
C ASN A 226 7.64 -8.89 -13.99
N LEU A 227 8.24 -8.62 -15.16
CA LEU A 227 8.12 -7.37 -15.93
C LEU A 227 6.90 -7.44 -16.85
#